data_AF-A0A510UL29-F1
#
_entry.id   AF-A0A510UL29-F1
#
_cell.length_a   1.000
_cell.length_b   1.000
_cell.length_c   1.000
_cell.angle_alpha   90.00
_cell.angle_beta   90.00
_cell.angle_gamma   90.00
#
_symmetry.space_group_name_H-M   'P 1'
#
loop_
_entity.id
_entity.type
_entity.pdbx_description
1 polymer ?
#
loop_
_entity_poly.entity_id
_entity_poly.type
_entity_poly.pdbx_seq_one_letter_code
_entity_poly.pdbx_strand_id
1 'polypeptide(L)'
;MSNKNKKIAEDPIIQRQIQTEIWTIVLNHLASLAAAGREQELLMAGINTELLTILKSQTVLSLRSLSCDLTETGLLWDIGQLCRMIRLASVPKEAQELLLFGANNKVMANYLRINAAKCKEWREVLEVESCFKARCVPDKIYKKVLDELNALCGVHTPMNIPIDALLILAQQHQVSLGAMWTELEKWDNKNEADK
;
A
#
# COMPACT_ATOMS: atom_id res chain seq x y z
N MET A 1 -3.96 30.84 -5.96
CA MET A 1 -5.04 30.12 -6.66
C MET A 1 -4.73 28.64 -6.64
N SER A 2 -5.45 27.88 -5.81
CA SER A 2 -5.22 26.44 -5.62
C SER A 2 -5.81 25.68 -6.82
N ASN A 3 -4.94 25.03 -7.60
CA ASN A 3 -5.35 24.07 -8.63
C ASN A 3 -5.93 22.85 -7.91
N LYS A 4 -7.20 22.94 -7.50
CA LYS A 4 -7.98 21.79 -7.07
C LYS A 4 -7.98 20.81 -8.23
N ASN A 5 -7.33 19.66 -8.05
CA ASN A 5 -7.29 18.50 -8.93
C ASN A 5 -8.44 18.50 -9.93
N LYS A 6 -8.21 19.05 -11.14
CA LYS A 6 -9.07 18.75 -12.28
C LYS A 6 -8.85 17.27 -12.54
N LYS A 7 -9.82 16.44 -12.15
CA LYS A 7 -9.90 15.07 -12.64
C LYS A 7 -10.01 15.22 -14.16
N ILE A 8 -8.91 14.98 -14.87
CA ILE A 8 -8.93 14.95 -16.32
C ILE A 8 -9.89 13.82 -16.66
N ALA A 9 -10.95 14.12 -17.43
CA ALA A 9 -11.84 13.09 -17.89
C ALA A 9 -11.01 12.08 -18.70
N GLU A 10 -11.07 10.81 -18.31
CA GLU A 10 -10.36 9.75 -19.02
C GLU A 10 -10.98 9.63 -20.41
N ASP A 11 -10.15 9.74 -21.45
CA ASP A 11 -10.58 9.54 -22.83
C ASP A 11 -10.69 8.02 -23.07
N PRO A 12 -11.89 7.48 -23.31
CA PRO A 12 -12.09 6.05 -23.47
C PRO A 12 -11.36 5.49 -24.71
N ILE A 13 -11.13 6.30 -25.75
CA ILE A 13 -10.39 5.90 -26.94
C ILE A 13 -8.92 5.71 -26.59
N ILE A 14 -8.33 6.69 -25.88
CA ILE A 14 -6.93 6.63 -25.45
C ILE A 14 -6.74 5.46 -24.47
N GLN A 15 -7.67 5.27 -23.54
CA GLN A 15 -7.63 4.17 -22.58
C GLN A 15 -7.61 2.81 -23.30
N ARG A 16 -8.48 2.64 -24.30
CA ARG A 16 -8.52 1.42 -25.12
C ARG A 16 -7.21 1.20 -25.88
N GLN A 17 -6.65 2.24 -26.50
CA GLN A 17 -5.37 2.15 -27.22
C GLN A 17 -4.22 1.70 -26.30
N ILE A 18 -4.13 2.28 -25.10
CA ILE A 18 -3.12 1.88 -24.10
C ILE A 18 -3.33 0.43 -23.67
N GLN A 19 -4.57 0.01 -23.43
CA GLN A 19 -4.85 -1.39 -23.08
C GLN A 19 -4.47 -2.36 -24.19
N THR A 20 -4.69 -2.00 -25.46
CA THR A 20 -4.27 -2.83 -26.59
C THR A 20 -2.76 -3.03 -26.61
N GLU A 21 -1.97 -1.98 -26.40
CA GLU A 21 -0.50 -2.15 -26.38
C GLU A 21 -0.04 -3.01 -25.19
N ILE A 22 -0.65 -2.80 -24.02
CA ILE A 22 -0.38 -3.59 -22.83
C ILE A 22 -0.72 -5.07 -23.06
N TRP A 23 -1.92 -5.38 -23.55
CA TRP A 23 -2.36 -6.76 -23.77
C TRP A 23 -1.57 -7.43 -24.88
N THR A 24 -1.15 -6.69 -25.89
CA THR A 24 -0.21 -7.19 -26.89
C THR A 24 1.08 -7.68 -26.22
N ILE A 25 1.66 -6.91 -25.30
CA ILE A 25 2.86 -7.32 -24.55
C ILE A 25 2.59 -8.55 -23.69
N VAL A 26 1.49 -8.55 -22.93
CA VAL A 26 1.10 -9.67 -22.05
C VAL A 26 0.92 -10.96 -22.86
N LEU A 27 0.17 -10.92 -23.95
CA LEU A 27 -0.09 -12.06 -24.82
C LEU A 27 1.20 -12.59 -25.46
N ASN A 28 2.08 -11.70 -25.96
CA ASN A 28 3.38 -12.10 -26.48
C ASN A 28 4.25 -12.77 -25.40
N HIS A 29 4.23 -12.25 -24.17
CA HIS A 29 4.98 -12.85 -23.08
C HIS A 29 4.43 -14.24 -22.70
N LEU A 30 3.11 -14.40 -22.60
CA LEU A 30 2.47 -15.68 -22.33
C LEU A 30 2.76 -16.71 -23.43
N ALA A 31 2.69 -16.31 -24.69
CA ALA A 31 3.06 -17.17 -25.82
C ALA A 31 4.54 -17.58 -25.78
N SER A 32 5.43 -16.64 -25.43
CA SER A 32 6.86 -16.93 -25.26
C SER A 32 7.13 -17.91 -24.10
N LEU A 33 6.46 -17.75 -22.95
CA LEU A 33 6.56 -18.67 -21.82
C LEU A 33 6.07 -20.08 -22.20
N ALA A 34 4.96 -20.18 -22.92
CA ALA A 34 4.41 -21.45 -23.39
C ALA A 34 5.35 -22.12 -24.42
N ALA A 35 5.95 -21.35 -25.33
CA ALA A 35 6.94 -21.84 -26.28
C ALA A 35 8.24 -22.29 -25.60
N ALA A 36 8.61 -21.66 -24.48
CA ALA A 36 9.77 -22.01 -23.66
C ALA A 36 9.55 -23.24 -22.75
N GLY A 37 8.41 -23.93 -22.86
CA GLY A 37 8.12 -25.13 -22.08
C GLY A 37 7.68 -24.87 -20.63
N ARG A 38 7.34 -23.63 -20.26
CA ARG A 38 6.85 -23.26 -18.91
C ARG A 38 5.33 -23.51 -18.75
N GLU A 39 4.82 -24.53 -19.41
CA GLU A 39 3.38 -24.84 -19.47
C GLU A 39 2.81 -25.18 -18.09
N GLN A 40 3.57 -25.90 -17.27
CA GLN A 40 3.14 -26.26 -15.92
C GLN A 40 2.90 -25.03 -15.04
N GLU A 41 3.76 -24.01 -15.15
CA GLU A 41 3.59 -22.76 -14.41
C GLU A 41 2.34 -22.00 -14.87
N LEU A 42 2.11 -21.96 -16.19
CA LEU A 42 0.94 -21.30 -16.77
C LEU A 42 -0.37 -22.03 -16.39
N LEU A 43 -0.35 -23.37 -16.33
CA LEU A 43 -1.46 -24.19 -15.82
C LEU A 43 -1.73 -23.89 -14.33
N MET A 44 -0.68 -23.82 -13.51
CA MET A 44 -0.81 -23.46 -12.09
C MET A 44 -1.31 -22.03 -11.89
N ALA A 45 -1.03 -21.13 -12.84
CA ALA A 45 -1.58 -19.78 -12.88
C ALA A 45 -3.03 -19.72 -13.40
N GLY A 46 -3.63 -20.86 -13.78
CA GLY A 46 -5.03 -20.97 -14.21
C GLY A 46 -5.26 -20.89 -15.72
N ILE A 47 -4.19 -20.86 -16.54
CA ILE A 47 -4.31 -20.86 -18.01
C ILE A 47 -4.52 -22.31 -18.47
N ASN A 48 -5.71 -22.63 -18.93
CA ASN A 48 -6.06 -23.99 -19.33
C ASN A 48 -5.29 -24.47 -20.59
N THR A 49 -5.34 -25.78 -20.84
CA THR A 49 -4.62 -26.43 -21.94
C THR A 49 -5.03 -25.95 -23.33
N GLU A 50 -6.30 -25.60 -23.51
CA GLU A 50 -6.83 -25.07 -24.79
C GLU A 50 -6.20 -23.70 -25.09
N LEU A 51 -6.20 -22.81 -24.11
CA LEU A 51 -5.60 -21.48 -24.21
C LEU A 51 -4.08 -21.55 -24.44
N LEU A 52 -3.39 -22.51 -23.80
CA LEU A 52 -1.96 -22.75 -24.06
C LEU A 52 -1.70 -23.19 -25.49
N THR A 53 -2.54 -24.08 -26.02
CA THR A 53 -2.43 -24.54 -27.41
C THR A 53 -2.60 -23.38 -28.37
N ILE A 54 -3.60 -22.52 -28.12
CA ILE A 54 -3.82 -21.29 -28.87
C ILE A 54 -2.60 -20.38 -28.77
N LEU A 55 -2.12 -20.03 -27.58
CA LEU A 55 -0.97 -19.12 -27.42
C LEU A 55 0.28 -19.60 -28.16
N LYS A 56 0.55 -20.91 -28.19
CA LYS A 56 1.70 -21.49 -28.90
C LYS A 56 1.56 -21.44 -30.42
N SER A 57 0.34 -21.44 -30.95
CA SER A 57 0.09 -21.44 -32.39
C SER A 57 -0.01 -20.03 -33.00
N GLN A 58 0.07 -18.98 -32.19
CA GLN A 58 -0.15 -17.60 -32.62
C GLN A 58 1.16 -16.93 -33.05
N THR A 59 1.07 -16.12 -34.09
CA THR A 59 2.14 -15.21 -34.52
C THR A 59 2.05 -13.88 -33.77
N VAL A 60 3.12 -13.09 -33.77
CA VAL A 60 3.10 -11.74 -33.17
C VAL A 60 1.97 -10.87 -33.75
N LEU A 61 1.72 -10.95 -35.05
CA LEU A 61 0.66 -10.20 -35.72
C LEU A 61 -0.73 -10.65 -35.27
N SER A 62 -0.95 -11.96 -35.11
CA SER A 62 -2.24 -12.49 -34.67
C SER A 62 -2.50 -12.24 -33.18
N LEU A 63 -1.46 -12.19 -32.34
CA LEU A 63 -1.57 -11.75 -30.94
C LEU A 63 -1.94 -10.27 -30.82
N ARG A 64 -1.44 -9.40 -31.72
CA ARG A 64 -1.86 -7.99 -31.75
C ARG A 64 -3.31 -7.84 -32.16
N SER A 65 -3.79 -8.62 -33.14
CA SER A 65 -5.22 -8.65 -33.51
C SER A 65 -6.08 -9.10 -32.34
N LEU A 66 -5.71 -10.21 -31.69
CA LEU A 66 -6.39 -10.72 -30.51
C LEU A 66 -6.47 -9.65 -29.41
N SER A 67 -5.38 -8.90 -29.21
CA SER A 67 -5.37 -7.79 -28.25
C SER A 67 -6.34 -6.66 -28.59
N CYS A 68 -6.54 -6.33 -29.87
CA CYS A 68 -7.52 -5.34 -30.29
C CYS A 68 -8.95 -5.82 -30.01
N ASP A 69 -9.24 -7.07 -30.36
CA ASP A 69 -10.57 -7.68 -30.18
C ASP A 69 -10.94 -7.78 -28.70
N LEU A 70 -9.95 -8.12 -27.88
CA LEU A 70 -10.08 -8.21 -26.42
C LEU A 70 -10.43 -6.86 -25.77
N THR A 71 -9.88 -5.74 -26.26
CA THR A 71 -10.14 -4.41 -25.69
C THR A 71 -11.36 -3.71 -26.32
N GLU A 72 -11.99 -4.30 -27.33
CA GLU A 72 -13.27 -3.84 -27.89
C GLU A 72 -14.45 -4.14 -26.98
N THR A 73 -14.42 -5.30 -26.35
CA THR A 73 -15.57 -5.82 -25.60
C THR A 73 -15.65 -5.30 -24.16
N GLY A 74 -14.59 -4.66 -23.67
CA GLY A 74 -14.57 -4.01 -22.37
C GLY A 74 -13.17 -3.58 -21.94
N LEU A 75 -13.12 -2.86 -20.81
CA LEU A 75 -11.85 -2.59 -20.12
C LEU A 75 -11.41 -3.88 -19.42
N LEU A 76 -10.37 -4.50 -19.94
CA LEU A 76 -9.82 -5.73 -19.38
C LEU A 76 -8.90 -5.49 -18.19
N TRP A 77 -8.51 -4.23 -17.96
CA TRP A 77 -7.67 -3.86 -16.82
C TRP A 77 -8.10 -2.55 -16.17
N ASP A 78 -8.05 -2.53 -14.83
CA ASP A 78 -8.22 -1.32 -14.03
C ASP A 78 -6.88 -0.57 -13.96
N ILE A 79 -6.71 0.42 -14.83
CA ILE A 79 -5.53 1.30 -14.87
C ILE A 79 -5.37 2.06 -13.54
N GLY A 80 -6.47 2.42 -12.88
CA GLY A 80 -6.45 3.07 -11.57
C GLY A 80 -5.82 2.17 -10.53
N GLN A 81 -6.20 0.89 -10.51
CA GLN A 81 -5.59 -0.11 -9.63
C GLN A 81 -4.12 -0.36 -9.98
N LEU A 82 -3.74 -0.44 -11.25
CA LEU A 82 -2.33 -0.56 -11.64
C LEU A 82 -1.49 0.62 -11.11
N CYS A 83 -1.95 1.85 -11.35
CA CYS A 83 -1.29 3.06 -10.85
C CYS A 83 -1.18 3.05 -9.32
N ARG A 84 -2.23 2.60 -8.62
CA ARG A 84 -2.21 2.44 -7.16
C ARG A 84 -1.15 1.43 -6.73
N MET A 85 -1.07 0.27 -7.38
CA MET A 85 -0.10 -0.77 -7.04
C MET A 85 1.35 -0.32 -7.28
N ILE A 86 1.60 0.44 -8.35
CA ILE A 86 2.91 1.05 -8.62
C ILE A 86 3.28 2.02 -7.49
N ARG A 87 2.35 2.90 -7.10
CA ARG A 87 2.56 3.83 -5.97
C ARG A 87 2.80 3.06 -4.67
N LEU A 88 2.03 2.02 -4.38
CA LEU A 88 2.20 1.18 -3.21
C LEU A 88 3.58 0.52 -3.17
N ALA A 89 4.04 -0.04 -4.29
CA ALA A 89 5.35 -0.65 -4.42
C ALA A 89 6.52 0.33 -4.18
N SER A 90 6.28 1.63 -4.40
CA SER A 90 7.26 2.69 -4.12
C SER A 90 7.34 3.13 -2.65
N VAL A 91 6.43 2.66 -1.79
CA VAL A 91 6.47 2.98 -0.36
C VAL A 91 7.47 2.03 0.32
N PRO A 92 8.49 2.54 1.03
CA PRO A 92 9.42 1.70 1.79
C PRO A 92 8.68 0.80 2.78
N LYS A 93 9.12 -0.45 2.96
CA LYS A 93 8.41 -1.44 3.79
C LYS A 93 8.24 -0.97 5.23
N GLU A 94 9.26 -0.36 5.79
CA GLU A 94 9.27 0.20 7.14
C GLU A 94 8.21 1.30 7.27
N ALA A 95 8.09 2.16 6.26
CA ALA A 95 7.05 3.18 6.23
C ALA A 95 5.65 2.59 6.07
N GLN A 96 5.49 1.52 5.27
CA GLN A 96 4.20 0.82 5.16
C GLN A 96 3.78 0.27 6.51
N GLU A 97 4.66 -0.45 7.21
CA GLU A 97 4.38 -1.03 8.52
C GLU A 97 3.89 0.04 9.51
N LEU A 98 4.66 1.12 9.69
CA LEU A 98 4.26 2.18 10.62
C LEU A 98 2.92 2.82 10.25
N LEU A 99 2.70 3.10 8.95
CA LEU A 99 1.47 3.73 8.49
C LEU A 99 0.25 2.79 8.63
N LEU A 100 0.42 1.48 8.43
CA LEU A 100 -0.62 0.47 8.62
C LEU A 100 -1.04 0.36 10.09
N PHE A 101 -0.11 0.55 11.03
CA PHE A 101 -0.39 0.67 12.46
C PHE A 101 -0.75 2.10 12.90
N GLY A 102 -1.10 2.99 11.96
CA GLY A 102 -1.67 4.30 12.29
C GLY A 102 -0.68 5.35 12.75
N ALA A 103 0.58 5.28 12.33
CA ALA A 103 1.57 6.32 12.59
C ALA A 103 1.10 7.68 12.04
N ASN A 104 1.14 8.71 12.90
CA ASN A 104 0.89 10.09 12.51
C ASN A 104 2.17 10.74 11.93
N ASN A 105 2.07 11.98 11.44
CA ASN A 105 3.23 12.65 10.84
C ASN A 105 4.41 12.84 11.82
N LYS A 106 4.13 12.94 13.13
CA LYS A 106 5.17 13.12 14.15
C LYS A 106 5.94 11.82 14.38
N VAL A 107 5.24 10.68 14.49
CA VAL A 107 5.86 9.34 14.55
C VAL A 107 6.75 9.12 13.33
N MET A 108 6.23 9.39 12.13
CA MET A 108 6.99 9.22 10.88
C MET A 108 8.22 10.14 10.81
N ALA A 109 8.10 11.38 11.29
CA ALA A 109 9.22 12.30 11.35
C ALA A 109 10.26 11.91 12.41
N ASN A 110 9.83 11.34 13.54
CA ASN A 110 10.73 10.89 14.60
C ASN A 110 11.59 9.71 14.15
N TYR A 111 10.94 8.64 13.67
CA TYR A 111 11.62 7.38 13.40
C TYR A 111 12.19 7.27 11.99
N LEU A 112 11.51 7.83 10.99
CA LEU A 112 11.89 7.66 9.58
C LEU A 112 12.35 8.96 8.92
N ARG A 113 12.35 10.09 9.65
CA ARG A 113 12.69 11.43 9.14
C ARG A 113 11.86 11.84 7.91
N ILE A 114 10.63 11.34 7.83
CA ILE A 114 9.72 11.60 6.70
C ILE A 114 8.85 12.83 6.98
N ASN A 115 8.73 13.70 5.98
CA ASN A 115 7.89 14.89 6.07
C ASN A 115 6.38 14.58 5.90
N ALA A 116 5.54 15.52 6.34
CA ALA A 116 4.09 15.37 6.29
C ALA A 116 3.51 15.22 4.87
N ALA A 117 4.13 15.87 3.88
CA ALA A 117 3.66 15.81 2.49
C ALA A 117 3.80 14.39 1.92
N LYS A 118 4.95 13.75 2.15
CA LYS A 118 5.21 12.39 1.70
C LYS A 118 4.34 11.38 2.44
N CYS A 119 4.15 11.57 3.76
CA CYS A 119 3.23 10.74 4.53
C CYS A 119 1.78 10.83 4.01
N LYS A 120 1.34 12.02 3.57
CA LYS A 120 0.01 12.18 2.98
C LYS A 120 -0.12 11.38 1.69
N GLU A 121 0.85 11.49 0.78
CA GLU A 121 0.90 10.76 -0.49
C GLU A 121 0.83 9.24 -0.28
N TRP A 122 1.54 8.71 0.72
CA TRP A 122 1.54 7.28 1.03
C TRP A 122 0.22 6.79 1.64
N ARG A 123 -0.41 7.58 2.51
CA ARG A 123 -1.71 7.23 3.10
C ARG A 123 -2.85 7.17 2.08
N GLU A 124 -2.71 7.79 0.91
CA GLU A 124 -3.72 7.71 -0.16
C GLU A 124 -3.80 6.31 -0.80
N VAL A 125 -2.75 5.50 -0.70
CA VAL A 125 -2.69 4.19 -1.35
C VAL A 125 -2.72 3.01 -0.37
N LEU A 126 -2.44 3.28 0.91
CA LEU A 126 -2.48 2.31 1.99
C LEU A 126 -3.87 2.16 2.60
N GLU A 127 -4.34 0.92 2.72
CA GLU A 127 -5.58 0.58 3.40
C GLU A 127 -5.31 0.30 4.89
N VAL A 128 -5.48 1.34 5.71
CA VAL A 128 -5.34 1.23 7.16
C VAL A 128 -6.65 0.70 7.76
N GLU A 129 -6.56 -0.25 8.69
CA GLU A 129 -7.74 -0.76 9.41
C GLU A 129 -8.39 0.31 10.29
N SER A 130 -9.67 0.13 10.63
CA SER A 130 -10.44 1.13 11.39
C SER A 130 -9.90 1.36 12.80
N CYS A 131 -9.42 0.32 13.48
CA CYS A 131 -8.82 0.39 14.81
C CYS A 131 -7.58 1.30 14.84
N PHE A 132 -6.74 1.24 13.80
CA PHE A 132 -5.51 2.03 13.69
C PHE A 132 -5.73 3.45 13.15
N LYS A 133 -6.97 3.84 12.80
CA LYS A 133 -7.30 5.24 12.41
C LYS A 133 -7.68 6.12 13.61
N ALA A 134 -7.94 5.53 14.77
CA ALA A 134 -8.32 6.27 15.96
C ALA A 134 -7.21 7.24 16.39
N ARG A 135 -7.59 8.47 16.79
CA ARG A 135 -6.64 9.50 17.25
C ARG A 135 -6.36 9.45 18.74
N CYS A 136 -7.16 8.69 19.48
CA CYS A 136 -7.08 8.53 20.92
C CYS A 136 -7.09 7.05 21.26
N VAL A 137 -6.49 6.70 22.39
CA VAL A 137 -6.56 5.35 22.94
C VAL A 137 -8.00 5.10 23.43
N PRO A 138 -8.65 3.98 23.06
CA PRO A 138 -10.03 3.72 23.49
C PRO A 138 -10.16 3.56 25.02
N ASP A 139 -11.20 4.17 25.61
CA ASP A 139 -11.41 4.23 27.07
C ASP A 139 -11.34 2.86 27.76
N LYS A 140 -11.90 1.81 27.12
CA LYS A 140 -11.95 0.45 27.66
C LYS A 140 -10.57 -0.15 27.94
N ILE A 141 -9.56 0.22 27.16
CA ILE A 141 -8.19 -0.28 27.24
C ILE A 141 -7.19 0.80 27.63
N TYR A 142 -7.65 2.03 27.84
CA TYR A 142 -6.83 3.21 28.11
C TYR A 142 -5.84 2.97 29.25
N LYS A 143 -6.33 2.52 30.40
CA LYS A 143 -5.49 2.26 31.58
C LYS A 143 -4.41 1.21 31.28
N LYS A 144 -4.77 0.12 30.62
CA LYS A 144 -3.84 -0.97 30.29
C LYS A 144 -2.73 -0.50 29.36
N VAL A 145 -3.09 0.22 28.30
CA VAL A 145 -2.12 0.79 27.34
C VAL A 145 -1.21 1.80 28.04
N LEU A 146 -1.76 2.66 28.91
CA LEU A 146 -0.97 3.65 29.64
C LEU A 146 0.00 3.00 30.64
N ASP A 147 -0.43 1.95 31.36
CA ASP A 147 0.43 1.20 32.28
C ASP A 147 1.63 0.57 31.52
N GLU A 148 1.39 0.01 30.34
CA GLU A 148 2.45 -0.58 29.52
C GLU A 148 3.37 0.50 28.89
N LEU A 149 2.83 1.64 28.46
CA LEU A 149 3.64 2.78 28.01
C LEU A 149 4.50 3.35 29.15
N ASN A 150 3.95 3.45 30.36
CA ASN A 150 4.70 3.90 31.54
C ASN A 150 5.83 2.92 31.89
N ALA A 151 5.61 1.62 31.73
CA ALA A 151 6.66 0.62 31.92
C ALA A 151 7.82 0.83 30.93
N LEU A 152 7.52 1.13 29.66
CA LEU A 152 8.54 1.50 28.67
C LEU A 152 9.26 2.80 29.03
N CYS A 153 8.53 3.81 29.52
CA CYS A 153 9.12 5.07 29.99
C CYS A 153 10.01 4.90 31.24
N GLY A 154 9.90 3.78 31.96
CA GLY A 154 10.83 3.43 33.05
C GLY A 154 12.23 3.06 32.55
N VAL A 155 12.36 2.70 31.27
CA VAL A 155 13.63 2.26 30.63
C VAL A 155 14.10 3.26 29.58
N HIS A 156 13.18 3.93 28.91
CA HIS A 156 13.44 4.86 27.80
C HIS A 156 12.83 6.23 28.08
N THR A 157 13.38 7.29 27.48
CA THR A 157 12.62 8.55 27.41
C THR A 157 11.46 8.39 26.42
N PRO A 158 10.32 9.09 26.61
CA PRO A 158 9.11 8.91 25.78
C PRO A 158 9.38 9.00 24.27
N MET A 159 10.25 9.93 23.88
CA MET A 159 10.57 10.18 22.47
C MET A 159 11.62 9.22 21.89
N ASN A 160 12.27 8.42 22.73
CA ASN A 160 13.32 7.47 22.35
C ASN A 160 12.94 6.00 22.60
N ILE A 161 11.65 5.70 22.85
CA ILE A 161 11.18 4.31 22.88
C ILE A 161 11.45 3.67 21.50
N PRO A 162 12.05 2.47 21.44
CA PRO A 162 12.24 1.75 20.19
C PRO A 162 10.92 1.51 19.46
N ILE A 163 10.89 1.72 18.15
CA ILE A 163 9.65 1.62 17.36
C ILE A 163 9.03 0.21 17.42
N ASP A 164 9.86 -0.83 17.47
CA ASP A 164 9.41 -2.22 17.55
C ASP A 164 8.58 -2.48 18.83
N ALA A 165 8.96 -1.86 19.94
CA ALA A 165 8.21 -1.97 21.20
C ALA A 165 6.81 -1.32 21.08
N LEU A 166 6.74 -0.17 20.40
CA LEU A 166 5.46 0.49 20.13
C LEU A 166 4.61 -0.29 19.12
N LEU A 167 5.22 -0.94 18.13
CA LEU A 167 4.51 -1.79 17.18
C LEU A 167 3.88 -3.01 17.87
N ILE A 168 4.61 -3.67 18.77
CA ILE A 168 4.09 -4.79 19.57
C ILE A 168 2.85 -4.34 20.37
N LEU A 169 2.93 -3.19 21.05
CA LEU A 169 1.81 -2.60 21.79
C LEU A 169 0.62 -2.28 20.89
N ALA A 170 0.88 -1.64 19.74
CA ALA A 170 -0.15 -1.29 18.77
C ALA A 170 -0.91 -2.53 18.31
N GLN A 171 -0.18 -3.59 17.94
CA GLN A 171 -0.76 -4.85 17.49
C GLN A 171 -1.53 -5.57 18.60
N GLN A 172 -0.95 -5.65 19.80
CA GLN A 172 -1.54 -6.38 20.93
C GLN A 172 -2.87 -5.77 21.39
N HIS A 173 -2.96 -4.45 21.44
CA HIS A 173 -4.16 -3.76 21.94
C HIS A 173 -5.02 -3.15 20.84
N GLN A 174 -4.63 -3.30 19.57
CA GLN A 174 -5.33 -2.74 18.41
C GLN A 174 -5.49 -1.22 18.51
N VAL A 175 -4.39 -0.54 18.86
CA VAL A 175 -4.33 0.92 19.06
C VAL A 175 -3.36 1.54 18.08
N SER A 176 -3.71 2.71 17.54
CA SER A 176 -2.83 3.41 16.61
C SER A 176 -1.55 3.93 17.28
N LEU A 177 -0.44 3.86 16.56
CA LEU A 177 0.82 4.49 16.96
C LEU A 177 0.64 5.99 17.20
N GLY A 178 -0.20 6.66 16.40
CA GLY A 178 -0.50 8.08 16.57
C GLY A 178 -1.21 8.42 17.88
N ALA A 179 -2.11 7.54 18.37
CA ALA A 179 -2.78 7.70 19.65
C ALA A 179 -1.79 7.54 20.82
N MET A 180 -0.97 6.48 20.79
CA MET A 180 0.06 6.26 21.81
C MET A 180 1.08 7.40 21.84
N TRP A 181 1.51 7.89 20.68
CA TRP A 181 2.42 9.04 20.57
C TRP A 181 1.86 10.29 21.25
N THR A 182 0.55 10.51 21.16
CA THR A 182 -0.10 11.66 21.81
C THR A 182 -0.01 11.57 23.34
N GLU A 183 -0.08 10.36 23.90
CA GLU A 183 0.08 10.16 25.35
C GLU A 183 1.55 10.34 25.78
N LEU A 184 2.51 9.85 24.97
CA LEU A 184 3.94 10.06 25.20
C LEU A 184 4.32 11.55 25.19
N GLU A 185 3.77 12.34 24.27
CA GLU A 185 3.97 13.80 24.24
C GLU A 185 3.44 14.50 25.49
N LYS A 186 2.28 14.07 26.01
CA LYS A 186 1.74 14.64 27.26
C LYS A 186 2.65 14.33 28.44
N TRP A 187 3.27 13.15 28.47
CA TRP A 187 4.18 12.76 29.54
C TRP A 187 5.48 13.55 29.48
N ASP A 188 6.06 13.70 28.29
CA ASP A 188 7.31 14.44 28.07
C ASP A 188 7.17 15.91 28.49
N ASN A 189 6.09 16.57 28.06
CA ASN A 189 5.81 17.96 28.43
C ASN A 189 5.60 18.16 29.95
N LYS A 190 5.01 17.19 30.65
CA LYS A 190 4.83 17.26 32.11
C LYS A 190 6.18 17.16 32.83
N ASN A 191 7.01 16.22 32.42
CA ASN A 191 8.32 16.01 33.04
C ASN A 191 9.34 17.11 32.71
N GLU A 192 9.18 17.82 31.61
CA GLU A 192 9.94 19.04 31.34
C GLU A 192 9.48 20.24 32.19
N ALA A 193 8.18 20.34 32.48
CA ALA A 193 7.65 21.42 33.34
C ALA A 193 8.01 21.26 34.82
N ASP A 194 8.29 20.03 35.27
CA ASP A 194 8.69 19.69 36.64
C ASP A 194 10.22 19.77 36.87
N LYS A 195 11.01 20.17 35.86
CA LYS A 195 12.47 20.39 35.92
C LYS A 195 12.82 21.87 36.03
#